data_AF-A0A1H7N1Y4-F1
#
_entry.id   AF-A0A1H7N1Y4-F1
#
_cell.length_a   1.000
_cell.length_b   1.000
_cell.length_c   1.000
_cell.angle_alpha   90.00
_cell.angle_beta   90.00
_cell.angle_gamma   90.00
#
_symmetry.space_group_name_H-M   'P 1'
#
loop_
_entity.id
_entity.type
_entity.pdbx_description
1 polymer ?
#
loop_
_entity_poly.entity_id
_entity_poly.type
_entity_poly.pdbx_seq_one_letter_code
_entity_poly.pdbx_strand_id
1 'polypeptide(L)'
;MNGGNDEFTSPVFSRETLMRAIVNPYGKRVIVNGVPAERLGLEESKTSKAESIKGAIFVISFIGAIIAMAVFAQTEPMLCVATLGAVILVIGLANLFQNGVSLEEIMNLVFPLIGAVLVAIPAVNVYHKSHPDSFYFSKSEIIDVVCIGFMMIGAGLLFIPPVVRSQKMKTCTQVISAMCIYRNTHQATSKRANGRTRRYDLYAPWWQYEVNGMIYVTRENTFTDEDVPQIGDIREIRFSPEDPSEIYRPLLVKKFVPAFIGAMFVVIPALAMVVLHRR
;
A
#
# COMPACT_ATOMS: atom_id res chain seq x y z
N MET A 1 35.73 4.47 14.66
CA MET A 1 35.24 5.61 13.84
C MET A 1 33.80 5.27 13.45
N ASN A 2 32.78 5.81 14.13
CA ASN A 2 31.38 5.36 13.94
C ASN A 2 30.35 6.49 14.21
N GLY A 3 30.66 7.74 13.85
CA GLY A 3 29.84 8.92 14.22
C GLY A 3 29.14 9.64 13.06
N GLY A 4 29.25 9.16 11.81
CA GLY A 4 28.73 9.88 10.63
C GLY A 4 27.51 9.25 9.95
N ASN A 5 27.14 8.02 10.31
CA ASN A 5 26.13 7.24 9.55
C ASN A 5 24.68 7.44 10.05
N ASP A 6 24.50 8.06 11.22
CA ASP A 6 23.18 8.30 11.80
C ASP A 6 22.45 9.47 11.12
N GLU A 7 23.17 10.41 10.49
CA GLU A 7 22.56 11.52 9.75
C GLU A 7 21.76 11.03 8.52
N PHE A 8 22.23 9.97 7.87
CA PHE A 8 21.61 9.40 6.67
C PHE A 8 20.61 8.27 6.97
N THR A 9 20.22 8.12 8.24
CA THR A 9 19.21 7.17 8.71
C THR A 9 18.13 7.93 9.46
N SER A 10 16.92 8.04 8.90
CA SER A 10 15.85 8.82 9.54
C SER A 10 14.47 8.15 9.43
N PRO A 11 13.60 8.30 10.44
CA PRO A 11 12.20 7.89 10.34
C PRO A 11 11.38 8.83 9.45
N VAL A 12 11.83 10.08 9.29
CA VAL A 12 11.22 11.07 8.41
C VAL A 12 12.15 11.29 7.23
N PHE A 13 11.67 11.00 6.03
CA PHE A 13 12.43 11.23 4.81
C PHE A 13 12.81 12.71 4.69
N SER A 14 14.12 13.00 4.69
CA SER A 14 14.64 14.35 4.48
C SER A 14 15.29 14.43 3.11
N ARG A 15 14.63 15.15 2.20
CA ARG A 15 15.13 15.37 0.83
C ARG A 15 16.48 16.09 0.82
N GLU A 16 16.64 17.12 1.65
CA GLU A 16 17.91 17.85 1.76
C GLU A 16 19.06 16.93 2.15
N THR A 17 18.77 15.98 3.04
CA THR A 17 19.75 14.99 3.49
C THR A 17 20.05 13.95 2.41
N LEU A 18 19.02 13.48 1.68
CA LEU A 18 19.22 12.62 0.52
C LEU A 18 20.07 13.32 -0.55
N MET A 19 19.75 14.57 -0.91
CA MET A 19 20.48 15.32 -1.93
C MET A 19 21.93 15.59 -1.53
N ARG A 20 22.20 15.79 -0.24
CA ARG A 20 23.58 15.90 0.30
C ARG A 20 24.33 14.57 0.26
N ALA A 21 23.63 13.44 0.32
CA ALA A 21 24.23 12.11 0.23
C ALA A 21 24.61 11.69 -1.19
N ILE A 22 24.02 12.33 -2.22
CA ILE A 22 24.27 11.98 -3.62
C ILE A 22 25.68 12.43 -4.03
N VAL A 23 26.50 11.46 -4.45
CA VAL A 23 27.86 11.72 -4.92
C VAL A 23 27.83 12.01 -6.42
N ASN A 24 28.01 13.27 -6.82
CA ASN A 24 28.01 13.69 -8.23
C ASN A 24 29.20 14.62 -8.58
N PRO A 25 30.44 14.10 -8.64
CA PRO A 25 31.64 14.92 -8.86
C PRO A 25 31.72 15.52 -10.27
N TYR A 26 30.95 15.01 -11.23
CA TYR A 26 31.03 15.40 -12.65
C TYR A 26 29.80 16.19 -13.14
N GLY A 27 28.90 16.59 -12.24
CA GLY A 27 27.68 17.34 -12.61
C GLY A 27 26.76 16.57 -13.57
N LYS A 28 26.76 15.24 -13.52
CA LYS A 28 25.88 14.40 -14.33
C LYS A 28 24.42 14.65 -13.97
N ARG A 29 23.51 14.36 -14.92
CA ARG A 29 22.07 14.41 -14.65
C ARG A 29 21.71 13.36 -13.59
N VAL A 30 20.93 13.78 -12.60
CA VAL A 30 20.47 12.93 -11.50
C VAL A 30 18.97 12.69 -11.66
N ILE A 31 18.57 11.42 -11.62
CA ILE A 31 17.19 10.97 -11.67
C ILE A 31 16.88 10.31 -10.33
N VAL A 32 15.90 10.84 -9.60
CA VAL A 32 15.47 10.33 -8.30
C VAL A 32 14.10 9.69 -8.47
N ASN A 33 14.00 8.36 -8.27
CA ASN A 33 12.78 7.57 -8.49
C ASN A 33 12.07 7.90 -9.83
N GLY A 34 12.82 7.97 -10.93
CA GLY A 34 12.27 8.26 -12.27
C GLY A 34 12.01 9.75 -12.57
N VAL A 35 12.16 10.65 -11.59
CA VAL A 35 11.97 12.10 -11.78
C VAL A 35 13.32 12.81 -11.82
N PRO A 36 13.60 13.68 -12.82
CA PRO A 36 14.81 14.50 -12.83
C PRO A 36 14.91 15.42 -11.61
N ALA A 37 16.08 15.47 -10.97
CA ALA A 37 16.33 16.24 -9.74
C ALA A 37 15.85 17.71 -9.79
N GLU A 38 15.98 18.34 -10.96
CA GLU A 38 15.58 19.73 -11.23
C GLU A 38 14.06 19.97 -11.12
N ARG A 39 13.24 18.95 -11.38
CA ARG A 39 11.76 19.06 -11.37
C ARG A 39 11.15 18.78 -10.00
N LEU A 40 11.87 18.10 -9.11
CA LEU A 40 11.34 17.72 -7.80
C LEU A 40 10.93 18.93 -6.94
N GLY A 41 11.55 20.11 -7.10
CA GLY A 41 11.18 21.32 -6.34
C GLY A 41 9.81 21.91 -6.73
N LEU A 42 9.41 21.74 -7.99
CA LEU A 42 8.15 22.26 -8.53
C LEU A 42 6.96 21.34 -8.23
N GLU A 43 7.20 20.02 -8.13
CA GLU A 43 6.15 19.06 -7.74
C GLU A 43 5.81 19.15 -6.25
N GLU A 44 6.81 19.36 -5.39
CA GLU A 44 6.62 19.37 -3.93
C GLU A 44 5.74 20.55 -3.44
N SER A 45 5.85 21.73 -4.07
CA SER A 45 4.99 22.87 -3.72
C SER A 45 3.53 22.65 -4.15
N LYS A 46 3.31 21.90 -5.22
CA LYS A 46 1.98 21.50 -5.69
C LYS A 46 1.39 20.39 -4.82
N THR A 47 2.18 19.39 -4.43
CA THR A 47 1.72 18.29 -3.57
C THR A 47 1.39 18.78 -2.16
N SER A 48 2.21 19.66 -1.56
CA SER A 48 1.96 20.20 -0.22
C SER A 48 0.60 20.90 -0.09
N LYS A 49 0.24 21.76 -1.06
CA LYS A 49 -1.08 22.41 -1.09
C LYS A 49 -2.22 21.42 -1.34
N ALA A 50 -2.00 20.43 -2.19
CA ALA A 50 -2.98 19.39 -2.48
C ALA A 50 -3.22 18.46 -1.28
N GLU A 51 -2.19 18.14 -0.49
CA GLU A 51 -2.29 17.31 0.71
C GLU A 51 -3.11 17.97 1.82
N SER A 52 -2.94 19.28 2.03
CA SER A 52 -3.73 20.04 3.00
C SER A 52 -5.23 20.04 2.65
N ILE A 53 -5.58 20.22 1.37
CA ILE A 53 -6.97 20.19 0.89
C ILE A 53 -7.57 18.77 1.01
N LYS A 54 -6.81 17.72 0.65
CA LYS A 54 -7.24 16.32 0.79
C LYS A 54 -7.53 15.97 2.25
N GLY A 55 -6.69 16.41 3.19
CA GLY A 55 -6.88 16.20 4.61
C GLY A 55 -8.18 16.83 5.14
N ALA A 56 -8.48 18.06 4.73
CA ALA A 56 -9.71 18.74 5.12
C ALA A 56 -10.97 18.02 4.60
N ILE A 57 -10.97 17.61 3.33
CA ILE A 57 -12.10 16.85 2.73
C ILE A 57 -12.32 15.52 3.46
N PHE A 58 -11.24 14.82 3.82
CA PHE A 58 -11.30 13.57 4.56
C PHE A 58 -11.96 13.75 5.93
N VAL A 59 -11.54 14.76 6.70
CA VAL A 59 -12.10 15.04 8.03
C VAL A 59 -13.59 15.39 7.95
N ILE A 60 -13.99 16.22 6.99
CA ILE A 60 -15.40 16.60 6.79
C ILE A 60 -16.23 15.37 6.42
N SER A 61 -15.74 14.53 5.49
CA SER A 61 -16.42 13.29 5.08
C SER A 61 -16.59 12.32 6.25
N PHE A 62 -15.56 12.17 7.09
CA PHE A 62 -15.60 11.28 8.24
C PHE A 62 -16.60 11.74 9.31
N ILE A 63 -16.60 13.03 9.66
CA ILE A 63 -17.56 13.61 10.61
C ILE A 63 -18.99 13.48 10.08
N GLY A 64 -19.21 13.82 8.79
CA GLY A 64 -20.51 13.68 8.15
C GLY A 64 -21.04 12.24 8.18
N ALA A 65 -20.17 11.25 7.97
CA ALA A 65 -20.53 9.85 8.02
C ALA A 65 -20.89 9.36 9.44
N ILE A 66 -20.21 9.86 10.48
CA ILE A 66 -20.58 9.55 11.88
C ILE A 66 -21.96 10.11 12.24
N ILE A 67 -22.24 11.36 11.85
CA ILE A 67 -23.54 11.98 12.08
C ILE A 67 -24.63 11.21 11.32
N ALA A 68 -24.37 10.85 10.05
CA ALA A 68 -25.30 10.06 9.25
C ALA A 68 -25.57 8.67 9.86
N MET A 69 -24.55 7.98 10.37
CA MET A 69 -24.73 6.71 11.08
C MET A 69 -25.61 6.86 12.32
N ALA A 70 -25.42 7.91 13.13
CA ALA A 70 -26.22 8.14 14.32
C ALA A 70 -27.71 8.37 14.00
N VAL A 71 -28.00 9.03 12.87
CA VAL A 71 -29.37 9.26 12.39
C VAL A 71 -29.97 7.97 11.79
N PHE A 72 -29.24 7.28 10.91
CA PHE A 72 -29.74 6.09 10.22
C PHE A 72 -29.83 4.84 11.09
N ALA A 73 -29.07 4.76 12.18
CA ALA A 73 -29.19 3.69 13.15
C ALA A 73 -30.60 3.60 13.77
N GLN A 74 -31.34 4.71 13.80
CA GLN A 74 -32.68 4.77 14.38
C GLN A 74 -33.81 4.60 13.34
N THR A 75 -33.54 4.85 12.06
CA THR A 75 -34.57 4.92 11.01
C THR A 75 -34.56 3.71 10.08
N GLU A 76 -33.43 3.43 9.42
CA GLU A 76 -33.31 2.33 8.47
C GLU A 76 -31.93 1.63 8.61
N PRO A 77 -31.88 0.39 9.14
CA PRO A 77 -30.61 -0.29 9.42
C PRO A 77 -29.78 -0.58 8.15
N MET A 78 -30.41 -0.67 6.98
CA MET A 78 -29.71 -0.81 5.70
C MET A 78 -28.90 0.44 5.33
N LEU A 79 -29.42 1.64 5.61
CA LEU A 79 -28.70 2.91 5.40
C LEU A 79 -27.55 3.07 6.41
N CYS A 80 -27.70 2.50 7.61
CA CYS A 80 -26.62 2.42 8.59
C CYS A 80 -25.45 1.54 8.09
N VAL A 81 -25.74 0.39 7.48
CA VAL A 81 -24.70 -0.45 6.85
C VAL A 81 -24.03 0.28 5.69
N ALA A 82 -24.78 1.01 4.87
CA ALA A 82 -24.25 1.79 3.76
C ALA A 82 -23.28 2.88 4.22
N THR A 83 -23.64 3.59 5.30
CA THR A 83 -22.79 4.65 5.87
C THR A 83 -21.54 4.11 6.54
N LEU A 84 -21.61 2.96 7.22
CA LEU A 84 -20.42 2.24 7.69
C LEU A 84 -19.51 1.83 6.52
N GLY A 85 -20.09 1.28 5.46
CA GLY A 85 -19.38 0.95 4.23
C GLY A 85 -18.68 2.17 3.62
N ALA A 86 -19.36 3.32 3.60
CA ALA A 86 -18.80 4.57 3.10
C ALA A 86 -17.60 5.04 3.94
N VAL A 87 -17.65 4.93 5.27
CA VAL A 87 -16.50 5.23 6.13
C VAL A 87 -15.31 4.35 5.79
N ILE A 88 -15.52 3.04 5.69
CA ILE A 88 -14.46 2.08 5.36
C ILE A 88 -13.89 2.36 3.96
N LEU A 89 -14.75 2.70 3.00
CA LEU A 89 -14.36 3.07 1.64
C LEU A 89 -13.49 4.34 1.63
N VAL A 90 -13.90 5.39 2.36
CA VAL A 90 -13.16 6.66 2.43
C VAL A 90 -11.81 6.47 3.11
N ILE A 91 -11.74 5.71 4.21
CA ILE A 91 -10.47 5.35 4.87
C ILE A 91 -9.57 4.56 3.91
N GLY A 92 -10.15 3.58 3.21
CA GLY A 92 -9.44 2.77 2.24
C GLY A 92 -8.87 3.58 1.08
N LEU A 93 -9.68 4.47 0.51
CA LEU A 93 -9.27 5.38 -0.56
C LEU A 93 -8.22 6.38 -0.07
N ALA A 94 -8.35 6.93 1.14
CA ALA A 94 -7.36 7.83 1.71
C ALA A 94 -6.00 7.15 1.86
N ASN A 95 -5.98 5.91 2.37
CA ASN A 95 -4.77 5.11 2.49
C ASN A 95 -4.13 4.81 1.12
N LEU A 96 -4.96 4.56 0.11
CA LEU A 96 -4.55 4.29 -1.27
C LEU A 96 -4.04 5.55 -2.00
N PHE A 97 -4.59 6.73 -1.69
CA PHE A 97 -4.08 8.00 -2.20
C PHE A 97 -2.77 8.44 -1.53
N GLN A 98 -2.56 8.07 -0.26
CA GLN A 98 -1.33 8.41 0.48
C GLN A 98 -0.17 7.50 0.10
N ASN A 99 -0.40 6.19 0.02
CA ASN A 99 0.65 5.22 -0.28
C ASN A 99 0.76 4.90 -1.79
N GLY A 100 -0.18 5.39 -2.59
CA GLY A 100 -0.28 5.09 -4.01
C GLY A 100 -0.94 3.72 -4.28
N VAL A 101 -1.32 3.50 -5.54
CA VAL A 101 -1.77 2.18 -5.99
C VAL A 101 -0.54 1.38 -6.37
N SER A 102 -0.01 0.60 -5.43
CA SER A 102 0.99 -0.42 -5.75
C SER A 102 0.40 -1.81 -5.53
N LEU A 103 0.58 -2.69 -6.51
CA LEU A 103 0.21 -4.10 -6.37
C LEU A 103 1.12 -4.83 -5.35
N GLU A 104 2.15 -4.17 -4.84
CA GLU A 104 2.98 -4.65 -3.72
C GLU A 104 2.29 -4.46 -2.36
N GLU A 105 1.33 -3.53 -2.27
CA GLU A 105 0.61 -3.17 -1.06
C GLU A 105 -0.89 -3.52 -1.17
N ILE A 106 -1.24 -4.70 -1.69
CA ILE A 106 -2.66 -5.10 -1.88
C ILE A 106 -3.49 -5.02 -0.59
N MET A 107 -2.85 -5.09 0.60
CA MET A 107 -3.52 -4.82 1.88
C MET A 107 -4.23 -3.45 1.90
N ASN A 108 -3.66 -2.45 1.25
CA ASN A 108 -4.26 -1.12 1.13
C ASN A 108 -5.51 -1.12 0.23
N LEU A 109 -5.68 -2.15 -0.62
CA LEU A 109 -6.85 -2.33 -1.50
C LEU A 109 -8.02 -3.08 -0.83
N VAL A 110 -7.77 -3.79 0.29
CA VAL A 110 -8.79 -4.61 0.97
C VAL A 110 -9.89 -3.73 1.57
N PHE A 111 -9.51 -2.69 2.31
CA PHE A 111 -10.46 -1.77 2.94
C PHE A 111 -11.38 -1.08 1.93
N PRO A 112 -10.90 -0.45 0.83
CA PRO A 112 -11.80 0.18 -0.13
C PRO A 112 -12.71 -0.83 -0.83
N LEU A 113 -12.26 -2.05 -1.11
CA LEU A 113 -13.12 -3.09 -1.69
C LEU A 113 -14.24 -3.52 -0.75
N ILE A 114 -13.94 -3.76 0.53
CA ILE A 114 -14.96 -4.08 1.54
C ILE A 114 -15.97 -2.93 1.66
N GLY A 115 -15.49 -1.70 1.74
CA GLY A 115 -16.33 -0.51 1.82
C GLY A 115 -17.25 -0.36 0.61
N ALA A 116 -16.74 -0.60 -0.60
CA ALA A 116 -17.52 -0.54 -1.84
C ALA A 116 -18.65 -1.58 -1.85
N VAL A 117 -18.40 -2.81 -1.44
CA VAL A 117 -19.42 -3.87 -1.35
C VAL A 117 -20.52 -3.48 -0.35
N LEU A 118 -20.13 -2.96 0.82
CA LEU A 118 -21.06 -2.53 1.86
C LEU A 118 -21.92 -1.32 1.47
N VAL A 119 -21.44 -0.47 0.54
CA VAL A 119 -22.23 0.65 -0.02
C VAL A 119 -23.13 0.17 -1.16
N ALA A 120 -22.63 -0.71 -2.04
CA ALA A 120 -23.36 -1.15 -3.23
C ALA A 120 -24.63 -1.92 -2.89
N ILE A 121 -24.60 -2.81 -1.89
CA ILE A 121 -25.74 -3.67 -1.53
C ILE A 121 -26.96 -2.84 -1.05
N PRO A 122 -26.83 -1.94 -0.06
CA PRO A 122 -27.95 -1.08 0.34
C PRO A 122 -28.36 -0.11 -0.77
N ALA A 123 -27.43 0.41 -1.57
CA ALA A 123 -27.75 1.34 -2.64
C ALA A 123 -28.66 0.70 -3.71
N VAL A 124 -28.38 -0.53 -4.11
CA VAL A 124 -29.24 -1.28 -5.05
C VAL A 124 -30.62 -1.55 -4.43
N ASN A 125 -30.69 -1.93 -3.15
CA ASN A 125 -31.96 -2.17 -2.48
C ASN A 125 -32.81 -0.89 -2.33
N VAL A 126 -32.18 0.26 -2.05
CA VAL A 126 -32.87 1.56 -2.03
C VAL A 126 -33.33 1.98 -3.43
N TYR A 127 -32.50 1.74 -4.45
CA TYR A 127 -32.85 2.05 -5.83
C TYR A 127 -34.07 1.24 -6.31
N HIS A 128 -34.17 -0.04 -5.92
CA HIS A 128 -35.33 -0.87 -6.20
C HIS A 128 -36.62 -0.35 -5.58
N LYS A 129 -36.56 0.21 -4.37
CA LYS A 129 -37.72 0.86 -3.72
C LYS A 129 -38.28 2.01 -4.56
N SER A 130 -37.45 2.66 -5.38
CA SER A 130 -37.85 3.75 -6.29
C SER A 130 -38.17 3.27 -7.72
N HIS A 131 -37.65 2.13 -8.16
CA HIS A 131 -37.88 1.54 -9.48
C HIS A 131 -38.19 0.04 -9.33
N PRO A 132 -39.47 -0.36 -9.20
CA PRO A 132 -39.86 -1.73 -8.88
C PRO A 132 -39.52 -2.76 -9.98
N ASP A 133 -39.21 -2.30 -11.20
CA ASP A 133 -38.75 -3.17 -12.31
C ASP A 133 -37.24 -3.44 -12.28
N SER A 134 -36.50 -2.90 -11.30
CA SER A 134 -35.06 -3.05 -11.19
C SER A 134 -34.65 -4.24 -10.31
N PHE A 135 -33.37 -4.63 -10.38
CA PHE A 135 -32.83 -5.74 -9.59
C PHE A 135 -32.93 -5.46 -8.08
N TYR A 136 -33.52 -6.40 -7.34
CA TYR A 136 -33.53 -6.43 -5.88
C TYR A 136 -32.68 -7.60 -5.40
N PHE A 137 -31.90 -7.40 -4.33
CA PHE A 137 -31.22 -8.51 -3.68
C PHE A 137 -32.07 -9.07 -2.55
N SER A 138 -32.54 -10.30 -2.72
CA SER A 138 -33.10 -11.09 -1.62
C SER A 138 -32.06 -11.32 -0.52
N LYS A 139 -32.49 -11.58 0.71
CA LYS A 139 -31.58 -11.82 1.84
C LYS A 139 -30.56 -12.95 1.58
N SER A 140 -30.95 -14.00 0.84
CA SER A 140 -30.05 -15.08 0.44
C SER A 140 -29.00 -14.58 -0.58
N GLU A 141 -29.44 -13.85 -1.60
CA GLU A 141 -28.58 -13.30 -2.64
C GLU A 141 -27.58 -12.27 -2.08
N ILE A 142 -27.98 -11.49 -1.07
CA ILE A 142 -27.06 -10.60 -0.34
C ILE A 142 -25.93 -11.40 0.29
N ILE A 143 -26.26 -12.51 0.96
CA ILE A 143 -25.26 -13.34 1.63
C ILE A 143 -24.31 -13.95 0.61
N ASP A 144 -24.82 -14.39 -0.54
CA ASP A 144 -24.01 -14.96 -1.62
C ASP A 144 -23.07 -13.93 -2.23
N VAL A 145 -23.57 -12.72 -2.51
CA VAL A 145 -22.75 -11.61 -3.04
C VAL A 145 -21.65 -11.22 -2.06
N VAL A 146 -21.96 -11.15 -0.76
CA VAL A 146 -20.95 -10.86 0.28
C VAL A 146 -19.91 -11.98 0.35
N CYS A 147 -20.33 -13.25 0.31
CA CYS A 147 -19.41 -14.39 0.34
C CYS A 147 -18.51 -14.43 -0.89
N ILE A 148 -19.07 -14.22 -2.09
CA ILE A 148 -18.33 -14.13 -3.35
C ILE A 148 -17.34 -12.96 -3.31
N GLY A 149 -17.77 -11.80 -2.81
CA GLY A 149 -16.89 -10.64 -2.65
C GLY A 149 -15.69 -10.93 -1.76
N PHE A 150 -15.90 -11.55 -0.59
CA PHE A 150 -14.80 -11.95 0.28
C PHE A 150 -13.87 -12.99 -0.36
N MET A 151 -14.42 -13.97 -1.09
CA MET A 151 -13.60 -14.95 -1.82
C MET A 151 -12.75 -14.29 -2.90
N MET A 152 -13.29 -13.32 -3.65
CA MET A 152 -12.54 -12.57 -4.66
C MET A 152 -11.39 -11.77 -4.05
N ILE A 153 -11.65 -11.09 -2.92
CA ILE A 153 -10.60 -10.39 -2.16
C ILE A 153 -9.53 -11.39 -1.69
N GLY A 154 -9.94 -12.50 -1.08
CA GLY A 154 -9.03 -13.54 -0.59
C GLY A 154 -8.17 -14.15 -1.70
N ALA A 155 -8.75 -14.42 -2.87
CA ALA A 155 -8.03 -14.89 -4.04
C ALA A 155 -7.00 -13.85 -4.53
N GLY A 156 -7.38 -12.57 -4.60
CA GLY A 156 -6.45 -11.48 -4.93
C GLY A 156 -5.24 -11.44 -3.99
N LEU A 157 -5.46 -11.62 -2.69
CA LEU A 157 -4.39 -11.66 -1.69
C LEU A 157 -3.45 -12.86 -1.83
N LEU A 158 -3.93 -13.98 -2.38
CA LEU A 158 -3.12 -15.17 -2.61
C LEU A 158 -2.32 -15.09 -3.91
N PHE A 159 -2.93 -14.60 -4.99
CA PHE A 159 -2.34 -14.66 -6.33
C PHE A 159 -1.54 -13.40 -6.72
N ILE A 160 -1.93 -12.21 -6.28
CA ILE A 160 -1.26 -10.97 -6.74
C ILE A 160 0.19 -10.87 -6.21
N PRO A 161 0.51 -11.10 -4.91
CA PRO A 161 1.89 -10.97 -4.43
C PRO A 161 2.92 -11.85 -5.17
N PRO A 162 2.68 -13.15 -5.41
CA PRO A 162 3.63 -13.97 -6.16
C PRO A 162 3.70 -13.57 -7.64
N VAL A 163 2.60 -13.13 -8.25
CA VAL A 163 2.59 -12.67 -9.64
C VAL A 163 3.43 -11.40 -9.80
N VAL A 164 3.25 -10.40 -8.94
CA VAL A 164 4.04 -9.16 -8.95
C VAL A 164 5.51 -9.45 -8.74
N ARG A 165 5.85 -10.33 -7.78
CA ARG A 165 7.23 -10.75 -7.57
C ARG A 165 7.82 -11.43 -8.81
N SER A 166 7.05 -12.31 -9.45
CA SER A 166 7.48 -12.97 -10.68
C SER A 166 7.67 -12.00 -11.83
N GLN A 167 6.82 -10.97 -11.96
CA GLN A 167 6.97 -9.94 -12.98
C GLN A 167 8.23 -9.12 -12.74
N LYS A 168 8.46 -8.60 -11.52
CA LYS A 168 9.68 -7.87 -11.19
C LYS A 168 10.95 -8.67 -11.46
N MET A 169 10.93 -9.98 -11.15
CA MET A 169 12.05 -10.86 -11.46
C MET A 169 12.30 -11.05 -12.96
N LYS A 170 11.25 -10.93 -13.80
CA LYS A 170 11.37 -11.00 -15.27
C LYS A 170 11.82 -9.68 -15.89
N THR A 171 11.37 -8.54 -15.35
CA THR A 171 11.71 -7.21 -15.86
C THR A 171 13.13 -6.80 -15.47
N CYS A 172 13.51 -6.99 -14.21
CA CYS A 172 14.83 -6.62 -13.70
C CYS A 172 15.87 -7.71 -14.00
N THR A 173 16.47 -7.67 -15.18
CA THR A 173 17.38 -8.70 -15.71
C THR A 173 18.86 -8.36 -15.57
N GLN A 174 19.23 -7.07 -15.65
CA GLN A 174 20.63 -6.64 -15.66
C GLN A 174 21.13 -6.37 -14.24
N VAL A 175 22.39 -6.72 -13.98
CA VAL A 175 23.04 -6.52 -12.68
C VAL A 175 23.89 -5.26 -12.72
N ILE A 176 23.81 -4.44 -11.67
CA ILE A 176 24.64 -3.25 -11.49
C ILE A 176 25.13 -3.13 -10.05
N SER A 177 26.33 -2.58 -9.89
CA SER A 177 26.88 -2.24 -8.60
C SER A 177 26.31 -0.89 -8.13
N ALA A 178 25.58 -0.91 -7.02
CA ALA A 178 24.92 0.26 -6.46
C ALA A 178 25.38 0.53 -5.02
N MET A 179 25.51 1.81 -4.67
CA MET A 179 25.93 2.25 -3.35
C MET A 179 24.71 2.66 -2.52
N CYS A 180 24.63 2.19 -1.27
CA CYS A 180 23.61 2.63 -0.34
C CYS A 180 23.97 4.03 0.19
N ILE A 181 23.15 5.03 -0.12
CA ILE A 181 23.44 6.44 0.24
C ILE A 181 22.55 6.97 1.35
N TYR A 182 21.37 6.37 1.56
CA TYR A 182 20.41 6.81 2.56
C TYR A 182 19.52 5.64 3.00
N ARG A 183 18.97 5.68 4.21
CA ARG A 183 18.00 4.68 4.70
C ARG A 183 16.83 5.35 5.38
N ASN A 184 15.64 5.02 4.89
CA ASN A 184 14.42 5.31 5.64
C ASN A 184 14.25 4.26 6.73
N THR A 185 13.77 4.69 7.89
CA THR A 185 13.42 3.79 9.00
C THR A 185 11.94 3.84 9.32
N HIS A 186 11.39 2.72 9.74
CA HIS A 186 10.01 2.64 10.22
C HIS A 186 9.97 1.76 11.46
N GLN A 187 9.46 2.30 12.57
CA GLN A 187 9.37 1.54 13.82
C GLN A 187 8.15 0.62 13.78
N ALA A 188 8.38 -0.68 13.94
CA ALA A 188 7.34 -1.67 14.06
C ALA A 188 7.30 -2.26 15.47
N THR A 189 6.10 -2.66 15.89
CA THR A 189 5.88 -3.34 17.18
C THR A 189 5.28 -4.71 16.93
N SER A 190 5.79 -5.72 17.64
CA SER A 190 5.17 -7.04 17.73
C SER A 190 4.90 -7.38 19.18
N LYS A 191 3.67 -7.82 19.48
CA LYS A 191 3.35 -8.39 20.79
C LYS A 191 3.73 -9.87 20.77
N ARG A 192 4.56 -10.27 21.73
CA ARG A 192 4.85 -11.70 21.96
C ARG A 192 3.73 -12.34 22.77
N ALA A 193 3.59 -13.66 22.66
CA ALA A 193 2.58 -14.45 23.38
C ALA A 193 2.66 -14.28 24.92
N ASN A 194 3.81 -13.90 25.46
CA ASN A 194 4.02 -13.60 26.88
C ASN A 194 3.67 -12.16 27.29
N GLY A 195 2.95 -11.41 26.45
CA GLY A 195 2.52 -10.04 26.73
C GLY A 195 3.62 -8.97 26.57
N ARG A 196 4.87 -9.35 26.28
CA ARG A 196 5.96 -8.38 26.05
C ARG A 196 5.89 -7.81 24.64
N THR A 197 5.95 -6.49 24.55
CA THR A 197 6.06 -5.76 23.28
C THR A 197 7.52 -5.70 22.85
N ARG A 198 7.84 -6.27 21.68
CA ARG A 198 9.13 -6.07 21.01
C ARG A 198 9.00 -4.93 20.02
N ARG A 199 9.85 -3.92 20.15
CA ARG A 199 10.08 -2.88 19.13
C ARG A 199 11.22 -3.33 18.23
N TYR A 200 11.09 -3.08 16.94
CA TYR A 200 12.13 -3.34 15.95
C TYR A 200 12.02 -2.31 14.83
N ASP A 201 13.15 -1.94 14.26
CA ASP A 201 13.23 -0.97 13.19
C ASP A 201 13.28 -1.72 11.85
N LEU A 202 12.45 -1.26 10.92
CA LEU A 202 12.47 -1.71 9.54
C LEU A 202 13.17 -0.64 8.70
N TYR A 203 13.96 -1.06 7.72
CA TYR A 203 14.77 -0.18 6.90
C TYR A 203 14.39 -0.30 5.42
N ALA A 204 14.37 0.82 4.70
CA ALA A 204 14.26 0.86 3.25
C ALA A 204 15.44 1.68 2.68
N PRO A 205 16.44 1.02 2.08
CA PRO A 205 17.61 1.70 1.56
C PRO A 205 17.31 2.48 0.27
N TRP A 206 18.09 3.53 0.06
CA TRP A 206 18.21 4.25 -1.20
C TRP A 206 19.55 3.91 -1.84
N TRP A 207 19.48 3.56 -3.12
CA TRP A 207 20.59 3.10 -3.92
C TRP A 207 20.96 4.17 -4.94
N GLN A 208 22.26 4.41 -5.08
CA GLN A 208 22.83 5.23 -6.14
C GLN A 208 23.63 4.36 -7.10
N TYR A 209 23.39 4.50 -8.39
CA TYR A 209 24.15 3.81 -9.45
C TYR A 209 24.15 4.61 -10.75
N GLU A 210 25.02 4.25 -11.69
CA GLU A 210 25.18 4.96 -12.96
C GLU A 210 24.79 4.07 -14.15
N VAL A 211 23.85 4.54 -14.97
CA VAL A 211 23.44 3.89 -16.22
C VAL A 211 23.51 4.91 -17.34
N ASN A 212 24.21 4.57 -18.43
CA ASN A 212 24.31 5.41 -19.63
C ASN A 212 24.75 6.87 -19.35
N GLY A 213 25.68 7.07 -18.42
CA GLY A 213 26.18 8.40 -18.06
C GLY A 213 25.25 9.24 -17.19
N MET A 214 24.14 8.66 -16.68
CA MET A 214 23.20 9.31 -15.77
C MET A 214 23.24 8.64 -14.40
N ILE A 215 23.10 9.44 -13.34
CA ILE A 215 23.04 8.94 -11.97
C ILE A 215 21.58 8.68 -11.62
N TYR A 216 21.27 7.44 -11.27
CA TYR A 216 19.98 7.02 -10.76
C TYR A 216 20.05 6.87 -9.25
N VAL A 217 19.03 7.40 -8.58
CA VAL A 217 18.84 7.31 -7.14
C VAL A 217 17.47 6.74 -6.89
N THR A 218 17.42 5.47 -6.48
CA THR A 218 16.16 4.74 -6.34
C THR A 218 15.99 4.18 -4.95
N ARG A 219 14.75 4.22 -4.47
CA ARG A 219 14.37 3.70 -3.16
C ARG A 219 13.84 2.28 -3.30
N GLU A 220 14.16 1.42 -2.32
CA GLU A 220 13.40 0.18 -2.15
C GLU A 220 12.00 0.45 -1.59
N ASN A 221 10.97 -0.07 -2.28
CA ASN A 221 9.56 0.08 -1.84
C ASN A 221 9.26 -0.73 -0.57
N THR A 222 10.00 -1.81 -0.33
CA THR A 222 9.74 -2.70 0.82
C THR A 222 10.68 -2.37 1.97
N PHE A 223 10.11 -2.05 3.13
CA PHE A 223 10.84 -1.98 4.39
C PHE A 223 11.15 -3.39 4.92
N THR A 224 12.38 -3.61 5.35
CA THR A 224 12.85 -4.90 5.87
C THR A 224 13.86 -4.73 7.01
N ASP A 225 13.86 -5.66 7.95
CA ASP A 225 14.91 -5.85 8.96
C ASP A 225 15.94 -6.92 8.53
N GLU A 226 15.74 -7.55 7.37
CA GLU A 226 16.63 -8.58 6.83
C GLU A 226 17.64 -7.97 5.85
N ASP A 227 18.90 -8.40 5.97
CA ASP A 227 20.00 -8.03 5.06
C ASP A 227 20.13 -6.51 4.83
N VAL A 228 19.99 -5.72 5.90
CA VAL A 228 20.02 -4.26 5.85
C VAL A 228 21.44 -3.77 5.54
N PRO A 229 21.66 -3.04 4.43
CA PRO A 229 22.96 -2.47 4.10
C PRO A 229 23.34 -1.33 5.05
N GLN A 230 24.65 -1.12 5.24
CA GLN A 230 25.17 0.10 5.86
C GLN A 230 25.26 1.22 4.82
N ILE A 231 25.20 2.47 5.29
CA ILE A 231 25.45 3.62 4.42
C ILE A 231 26.90 3.53 3.92
N GLY A 232 27.07 3.64 2.62
CA GLY A 232 28.34 3.45 1.92
C GLY A 232 28.57 2.04 1.38
N ASP A 233 27.77 1.05 1.77
CA ASP A 233 27.90 -0.31 1.24
C ASP A 233 27.60 -0.33 -0.25
N ILE A 234 28.45 -1.03 -1.00
CA ILE A 234 28.26 -1.29 -2.42
C ILE A 234 27.71 -2.71 -2.57
N ARG A 235 26.58 -2.86 -3.24
CA ARG A 235 25.93 -4.15 -3.50
C ARG A 235 25.49 -4.28 -4.93
N GLU A 236 25.46 -5.53 -5.40
CA GLU A 236 24.87 -5.87 -6.68
C GLU A 236 23.34 -5.89 -6.57
N ILE A 237 22.67 -5.06 -7.36
CA ILE A 237 21.23 -5.01 -7.50
C ILE A 237 20.84 -5.30 -8.95
N ARG A 238 19.62 -5.78 -9.17
CA ARG A 238 19.08 -5.92 -10.52
C ARG A 238 18.23 -4.73 -10.89
N PHE A 239 18.37 -4.24 -12.11
CA PHE A 239 17.58 -3.13 -12.64
C PHE A 239 16.90 -3.52 -13.97
N SER A 240 15.83 -2.82 -14.31
CA SER A 240 15.16 -2.98 -15.61
C SER A 240 15.92 -2.21 -16.70
N PRO A 241 16.29 -2.83 -17.84
CA PRO A 241 16.94 -2.12 -18.94
C PRO A 241 15.99 -1.15 -19.66
N GLU A 242 14.67 -1.37 -19.59
CA GLU A 242 13.65 -0.50 -20.19
C GLU A 242 13.36 0.72 -19.31
N ASP A 243 13.38 0.54 -17.98
CA ASP A 243 13.27 1.62 -17.00
C ASP A 243 14.33 1.45 -15.90
N PRO A 244 15.47 2.14 -15.98
CA PRO A 244 16.53 2.00 -14.99
C PRO A 244 16.15 2.47 -13.60
N SER A 245 14.98 3.09 -13.41
CA SER A 245 14.46 3.47 -12.10
C SER A 245 13.84 2.29 -11.34
N GLU A 246 13.47 1.23 -12.05
CA GLU A 246 12.90 0.03 -11.44
C GLU A 246 14.02 -0.94 -11.02
N ILE A 247 14.13 -1.14 -9.70
CA ILE A 247 15.10 -2.05 -9.09
C ILE A 247 14.42 -3.25 -8.43
N TYR A 248 15.10 -4.39 -8.49
CA TYR A 248 14.71 -5.60 -7.80
C TYR A 248 15.90 -6.17 -7.04
N ARG A 249 15.69 -6.37 -5.74
CA ARG A 249 16.59 -7.11 -4.88
C ARG A 249 15.86 -8.35 -4.37
N PRO A 250 16.37 -9.56 -4.63
CA PRO A 250 15.76 -10.78 -4.14
C PRO A 250 15.97 -10.89 -2.64
N LEU A 251 15.06 -10.32 -1.86
CA LEU A 251 15.00 -10.52 -0.41
C LEU A 251 14.24 -11.82 -0.12
N LEU A 252 14.72 -12.58 0.87
CA LEU A 252 14.08 -13.81 1.36
C LEU A 252 12.91 -13.49 2.32
N VAL A 253 12.10 -12.46 2.00
CA VAL A 253 11.02 -12.06 2.89
C VAL A 253 9.93 -13.13 2.94
N LYS A 254 9.81 -13.80 4.08
CA LYS A 254 8.75 -14.75 4.40
C LYS A 254 7.45 -14.01 4.73
N LYS A 255 6.80 -13.39 3.74
CA LYS A 255 5.47 -12.75 3.93
C LYS A 255 4.35 -13.79 3.96
N PHE A 256 4.26 -14.58 5.04
CA PHE A 256 3.18 -15.56 5.22
C PHE A 256 1.84 -14.94 5.64
N VAL A 257 1.87 -13.76 6.28
CA VAL A 257 0.68 -13.08 6.81
C VAL A 257 -0.38 -12.78 5.73
N PRO A 258 -0.06 -12.13 4.60
CA PRO A 258 -1.07 -11.85 3.57
C PRO A 258 -1.63 -13.12 2.94
N ALA A 259 -0.82 -14.18 2.79
CA ALA A 259 -1.28 -15.46 2.29
C ALA A 259 -2.23 -16.15 3.29
N PHE A 260 -1.93 -16.10 4.58
CA PHE A 260 -2.80 -16.65 5.63
C PHE A 260 -4.14 -15.92 5.71
N ILE A 261 -4.12 -14.58 5.68
CA ILE A 261 -5.33 -13.75 5.64
C ILE A 261 -6.12 -14.07 4.36
N GLY A 262 -5.47 -14.10 3.19
CA GLY A 262 -6.10 -14.45 1.92
C GLY A 262 -6.80 -15.81 1.97
N ALA A 263 -6.14 -16.84 2.55
CA ALA A 263 -6.72 -18.15 2.73
C ALA A 263 -7.98 -18.14 3.62
N MET A 264 -7.97 -17.39 4.73
CA MET A 264 -9.16 -17.24 5.60
C MET A 264 -10.34 -16.61 4.86
N PHE A 265 -10.06 -15.58 4.04
CA PHE A 265 -11.06 -14.89 3.22
C PHE A 265 -11.63 -15.76 2.08
N VAL A 266 -10.97 -16.85 1.70
CA VAL A 266 -11.52 -17.84 0.76
C VAL A 266 -12.27 -18.95 1.50
N VAL A 267 -11.66 -19.53 2.53
CA VAL A 267 -12.17 -20.74 3.21
C VAL A 267 -13.43 -20.45 4.03
N ILE A 268 -13.45 -19.37 4.81
CA ILE A 268 -14.59 -19.09 5.70
C ILE A 268 -15.88 -18.82 4.89
N PRO A 269 -15.87 -17.96 3.85
CA PRO A 269 -17.09 -17.73 3.06
C PRO A 269 -17.49 -18.93 2.20
N ALA A 270 -16.53 -19.73 1.71
CA ALA A 270 -16.83 -20.97 1.01
C ALA A 270 -17.57 -21.97 1.91
N LEU A 271 -17.12 -22.13 3.16
CA LEU A 271 -17.81 -22.96 4.14
C LEU A 271 -19.20 -22.41 4.48
N ALA A 272 -19.33 -21.10 4.65
CA ALA A 272 -20.63 -20.45 4.90
C ALA A 272 -21.61 -20.71 3.74
N MET A 273 -21.18 -20.54 2.49
CA MET A 273 -21.98 -20.85 1.29
C MET A 273 -22.42 -22.32 1.25
N VAL A 274 -21.51 -23.26 1.55
CA VAL A 274 -21.83 -24.70 1.56
C VAL A 274 -22.84 -25.04 2.67
N VAL A 275 -22.72 -24.44 3.85
CA VAL A 275 -23.65 -24.68 4.96
C VAL A 275 -25.02 -24.07 4.70
N LEU A 276 -25.06 -22.87 4.10
CA LEU A 276 -26.29 -22.15 3.81
C LEU A 276 -27.10 -22.79 2.68
N HIS A 277 -26.43 -23.33 1.64
CA HIS A 277 -27.10 -24.00 0.50
C HIS A 277 -27.35 -25.50 0.71
N ARG A 278 -26.81 -26.10 1.77
CA ARG A 278 -27.14 -27.49 2.16
C ARG A 278 -28.37 -27.59 3.08
N ARG A 279 -28.91 -26.47 3.55
CA ARG A 279 -30.18 -26.40 4.28
C ARG A 279 -31.32 -26.09 3.34
#